data_AF-A0A1D2W991-F1
#
_entry.id   AF-A0A1D2W991-F1
#
_cell.length_a   1.000
_cell.length_b   1.000
_cell.length_c   1.000
_cell.angle_alpha   90.00
_cell.angle_beta   90.00
_cell.angle_gamma   90.00
#
_symmetry.space_group_name_H-M   'P 1'
#
loop_
_entity.id
_entity.type
_entity.pdbx_description
1 polymer ?
#
loop_
_entity_poly.entity_id
_entity_poly.type
_entity_poly.pdbx_seq_one_letter_code
_entity_poly.pdbx_strand_id
1 'polypeptide(L)'
;MESQERNITEEDVMGVVDLFTKVPVVILKMAVSRNMNVVKKFRSQIENYKDQLSDEEIGKIKKVIEMQVPELQGLLARAYSEKGHEQLKILADPKAEQFIRDNLSELKVLLFK
;
A
#
# COMPACT_ATOMS: atom_id res chain seq x y z
N MET A 1 -14.54 -5.20 21.73
CA MET A 1 -15.07 -5.56 20.40
C MET A 1 -13.95 -6.30 19.70
N GLU A 2 -14.15 -7.59 19.39
CA GLU A 2 -13.17 -8.41 18.68
C GLU A 2 -12.96 -7.84 17.28
N SER A 3 -11.80 -7.22 17.05
CA SER A 3 -11.34 -6.90 15.71
C SER A 3 -11.18 -8.23 14.97
N GLN A 4 -12.15 -8.58 14.12
CA GLN A 4 -12.08 -9.83 13.35
C GLN A 4 -10.72 -9.92 12.65
N GLU A 5 -9.97 -10.98 12.95
CA GLU A 5 -8.70 -11.37 12.35
C GLU A 5 -8.87 -11.76 10.87
N ARG A 6 -9.43 -10.88 10.03
CA ARG A 6 -9.48 -11.11 8.59
C ARG A 6 -8.12 -10.83 7.97
N ASN A 7 -7.51 -11.81 7.31
CA ASN A 7 -6.30 -11.58 6.53
C ASN A 7 -6.60 -10.62 5.38
N ILE A 8 -5.58 -9.86 4.93
CA ILE A 8 -5.72 -9.02 3.75
C ILE A 8 -5.75 -9.93 2.52
N THR A 9 -6.77 -9.80 1.69
CA THR A 9 -6.95 -10.62 0.49
C THR A 9 -6.89 -9.79 -0.79
N GLU A 10 -6.97 -10.46 -1.96
CA GLU A 10 -7.15 -9.77 -3.23
C GLU A 10 -8.39 -8.86 -3.22
N GLU A 11 -9.48 -9.29 -2.58
CA GLU A 11 -10.72 -8.50 -2.52
C GLU A 11 -10.51 -7.15 -1.83
N ASP A 12 -9.68 -7.11 -0.77
CA ASP A 12 -9.32 -5.84 -0.12
C ASP A 12 -8.54 -4.92 -1.07
N VAL A 13 -7.61 -5.46 -1.87
CA VAL A 13 -6.88 -4.70 -2.91
C VAL A 13 -7.84 -4.18 -3.98
N MET A 14 -8.80 -5.01 -4.36
CA MET A 14 -9.78 -4.72 -5.40
C MET A 14 -10.78 -3.64 -4.97
N GLY A 15 -11.16 -3.63 -3.69
CA GLY A 15 -12.01 -2.59 -3.11
C GLY A 15 -11.41 -1.19 -3.12
N VAL A 16 -10.08 -1.08 -3.28
CA VAL A 16 -9.36 0.20 -3.36
C VAL A 16 -8.63 0.40 -4.69
N VAL A 17 -8.88 -0.44 -5.70
CA VAL A 17 -8.12 -0.44 -6.95
C VAL A 17 -8.23 0.89 -7.70
N ASP A 18 -9.39 1.55 -7.60
CA ASP A 18 -9.64 2.86 -8.20
C ASP A 18 -8.76 3.98 -7.60
N LEU A 19 -8.20 3.78 -6.41
CA LEU A 19 -7.23 4.72 -5.84
C LEU A 19 -5.87 4.60 -6.52
N PHE A 20 -5.47 3.39 -6.93
CA PHE A 20 -4.22 3.18 -7.65
C PHE A 20 -4.26 3.85 -9.03
N THR A 21 -5.41 3.81 -9.71
CA THR A 21 -5.56 4.36 -11.06
C THR A 21 -5.49 5.89 -11.12
N LYS A 22 -5.71 6.58 -9.98
CA LYS A 22 -5.53 8.04 -9.86
C LYS A 22 -4.06 8.47 -9.99
N VAL A 23 -3.12 7.57 -9.75
CA VAL A 23 -1.69 7.85 -9.90
C VAL A 23 -1.27 7.56 -11.35
N PRO A 24 -0.75 8.54 -12.09
CA PRO A 24 -0.25 8.28 -13.44
C PRO A 24 0.90 7.26 -13.43
N VAL A 25 0.84 6.31 -14.37
CA VAL A 25 1.84 5.24 -14.55
C VAL A 25 3.28 5.78 -14.59
N VAL A 26 3.52 6.88 -15.30
CA VAL A 26 4.85 7.49 -15.44
C VAL A 26 5.38 7.99 -14.10
N ILE A 27 4.51 8.58 -13.28
CA ILE A 27 4.87 9.08 -11.94
C ILE A 27 5.18 7.92 -11.00
N LEU A 28 4.37 6.85 -11.05
CA LEU A 28 4.62 5.66 -10.24
C LEU A 28 5.94 4.96 -10.62
N LYS A 29 6.21 4.78 -11.93
CA LYS A 29 7.49 4.24 -12.42
C LYS A 29 8.68 5.10 -11.95
N MET A 30 8.54 6.42 -11.99
CA MET A 30 9.56 7.33 -11.48
C MET A 30 9.77 7.19 -9.96
N ALA A 31 8.69 7.08 -9.19
CA ALA A 31 8.76 6.91 -7.74
C ALA A 31 9.47 5.61 -7.35
N VAL A 32 9.10 4.49 -8.00
CA VAL A 32 9.72 3.18 -7.78
C VAL A 32 11.19 3.19 -8.19
N SER A 33 11.51 3.66 -9.41
CA SER A 33 12.90 3.65 -9.92
C SER A 33 13.86 4.52 -9.10
N ARG A 34 13.36 5.59 -8.48
CA ARG A 34 14.15 6.48 -7.60
C ARG A 34 14.04 6.12 -6.12
N ASN A 35 13.38 5.01 -5.78
CA ASN A 35 13.10 4.60 -4.41
C ASN A 35 12.56 5.75 -3.53
N MET A 36 11.60 6.51 -4.06
CA MET A 36 11.10 7.70 -3.39
C MET A 36 10.32 7.32 -2.12
N ASN A 37 10.61 8.01 -1.02
CA ASN A 37 9.79 7.93 0.18
C ASN A 37 8.55 8.84 0.03
N VAL A 38 7.49 8.29 -0.57
CA VAL A 38 6.23 9.00 -0.81
C VAL A 38 5.49 9.30 0.49
N VAL A 39 5.60 8.44 1.50
CA VAL A 39 5.00 8.68 2.82
C VAL A 39 5.57 9.94 3.45
N LYS A 40 6.90 10.09 3.44
CA LYS A 40 7.57 11.30 3.93
C LYS A 40 7.16 12.54 3.13
N LYS A 41 6.98 12.42 1.82
CA LYS A 41 6.54 13.54 0.96
C LYS A 41 5.12 14.01 1.30
N PHE A 42 4.22 13.09 1.67
CA PHE A 42 2.82 13.37 1.98
C PHE A 42 2.52 13.30 3.48
N ARG A 43 3.55 13.47 4.32
CA ARG A 43 3.46 13.27 5.78
C ARG A 43 2.32 14.07 6.41
N SER A 44 2.24 15.37 6.13
CA SER A 44 1.23 16.24 6.71
C SER A 44 -0.19 15.84 6.30
N GLN A 45 -0.38 15.38 5.06
CA GLN A 45 -1.68 14.89 4.60
C GLN A 45 -2.08 13.59 5.32
N ILE A 46 -1.12 12.69 5.53
CA ILE A 46 -1.35 11.42 6.23
C ILE A 46 -1.66 11.68 7.71
N GLU A 47 -0.90 12.56 8.37
CA GLU A 47 -1.15 12.97 9.77
C GLU A 47 -2.54 13.60 9.92
N ASN A 48 -2.96 14.48 9.00
CA ASN A 48 -4.28 15.10 9.04
C ASN A 48 -5.44 14.11 8.85
N TYR A 49 -5.21 13.01 8.13
CA TYR A 49 -6.21 11.95 7.93
C TYR A 49 -6.20 10.90 9.04
N LYS A 50 -5.13 10.80 9.83
CA LYS A 50 -4.95 9.77 10.86
C LYS A 50 -6.13 9.72 11.83
N ASP A 51 -6.58 10.88 12.31
CA ASP A 51 -7.67 10.98 13.31
C ASP A 51 -9.07 10.70 12.71
N GLN A 52 -9.15 10.52 11.39
CA GLN A 52 -10.39 10.18 10.68
C GLN A 52 -10.50 8.68 10.37
N LEU A 53 -9.45 7.90 10.66
CA LEU A 53 -9.45 6.46 10.42
C LEU A 53 -10.29 5.75 11.47
N SER A 54 -11.18 4.88 11.00
CA SER A 54 -11.90 3.93 11.85
C SER A 54 -10.97 2.83 12.38
N ASP A 55 -11.38 2.17 13.48
CA ASP A 55 -10.65 1.03 14.04
C ASP A 55 -10.45 -0.11 13.02
N GLU A 56 -11.42 -0.30 12.11
CA GLU A 56 -11.31 -1.28 11.03
C GLU A 56 -10.20 -0.90 10.04
N GLU A 57 -10.13 0.38 9.63
CA GLU A 57 -9.09 0.88 8.72
C GLU A 57 -7.70 0.83 9.36
N ILE A 58 -7.58 1.23 10.62
CA ILE A 58 -6.34 1.10 11.39
C ILE A 58 -5.89 -0.37 11.46
N GLY A 59 -6.83 -1.29 11.71
CA GLY A 59 -6.56 -2.73 11.71
C GLY A 59 -6.04 -3.25 10.37
N LYS A 60 -6.62 -2.81 9.26
CA LYS A 60 -6.14 -3.18 7.90
C LYS A 60 -4.76 -2.63 7.62
N ILE A 61 -4.53 -1.34 7.93
CA ILE A 61 -3.25 -0.68 7.72
C ILE A 61 -2.14 -1.41 8.50
N LYS A 62 -2.41 -1.76 9.77
CA LYS A 62 -1.46 -2.51 10.59
C LYS A 62 -1.10 -3.85 9.95
N LYS A 63 -2.09 -4.61 9.47
CA LYS A 63 -1.87 -5.90 8.78
C LYS A 63 -1.01 -5.75 7.53
N VAL A 64 -1.28 -4.74 6.69
CA VAL A 64 -0.48 -4.48 5.48
C VAL A 64 0.96 -4.10 5.82
N ILE A 65 1.18 -3.28 6.85
CA ILE A 65 2.53 -2.86 7.30
C ILE A 65 3.34 -4.03 7.86
N GLU A 66 2.69 -4.97 8.53
CA GLU A 66 3.33 -6.14 9.12
C GLU A 66 3.52 -7.30 8.13
N MET A 67 2.85 -7.25 6.97
CA MET A 67 2.95 -8.24 5.91
C MET A 67 4.35 -8.28 5.29
N GLN A 68 4.81 -9.47 4.93
CA GLN A 68 6.05 -9.61 4.16
C GLN A 68 5.85 -9.02 2.76
N VAL A 69 6.78 -8.18 2.30
CA VAL A 69 6.65 -7.51 0.98
C VAL A 69 6.43 -8.51 -0.17
N PRO A 70 7.11 -9.67 -0.23
CA PRO A 70 6.82 -10.67 -1.28
C PRO A 70 5.38 -11.20 -1.27
N GLU A 71 4.78 -11.35 -0.09
CA GLU A 71 3.38 -11.76 0.06
C GLU A 71 2.42 -10.68 -0.47
N LEU A 72 2.68 -9.42 -0.09
CA LEU A 72 1.93 -8.27 -0.60
C LEU A 72 2.05 -8.12 -2.12
N GLN A 73 3.25 -8.31 -2.67
CA GLN A 73 3.45 -8.30 -4.13
C GLN A 73 2.72 -9.45 -4.83
N GLY A 74 2.59 -10.60 -4.16
CA GLY A 74 1.74 -11.71 -4.63
C GLY A 74 0.26 -11.32 -4.72
N LEU A 75 -0.28 -10.62 -3.72
CA LEU A 75 -1.66 -10.09 -3.77
C LEU A 75 -1.84 -9.11 -4.92
N LEU A 76 -0.89 -8.18 -5.10
CA LEU A 76 -0.91 -7.20 -6.19
C LEU A 76 -0.82 -7.87 -7.58
N ALA A 77 -0.03 -8.94 -7.71
CA ALA A 77 0.08 -9.70 -8.95
C ALA A 77 -1.24 -10.41 -9.33
N ARG A 78 -1.94 -10.98 -8.34
CA ARG A 78 -3.25 -11.62 -8.55
C ARG A 78 -4.31 -10.59 -8.91
N ALA A 79 -4.39 -9.47 -8.18
CA ALA A 79 -5.27 -8.36 -8.52
C ALA A 79 -4.98 -7.77 -9.93
N TYR A 80 -3.70 -7.68 -10.33
CA TYR A 80 -3.33 -7.29 -11.69
C TYR A 80 -3.86 -8.26 -12.75
N SER A 81 -3.79 -9.57 -12.48
CA SER A 81 -4.30 -10.58 -13.42
C SER A 81 -5.80 -10.45 -13.66
N GLU A 82 -6.56 -9.92 -12.69
CA GLU A 82 -8.00 -9.71 -12.82
C GLU A 82 -8.39 -8.36 -13.44
N LYS A 83 -7.67 -7.28 -13.12
CA LYS A 83 -8.06 -5.91 -13.54
C LYS A 83 -7.18 -5.29 -14.62
N GLY A 84 -5.97 -5.78 -14.82
CA GLY A 84 -5.06 -5.31 -15.86
C GLY A 84 -4.46 -3.92 -15.63
N HIS A 85 -4.61 -3.31 -14.44
CA HIS A 85 -4.06 -1.97 -14.17
C HIS A 85 -2.52 -1.99 -14.06
N GLU A 86 -1.86 -1.18 -14.89
CA GLU A 86 -0.38 -1.10 -14.91
C GLU A 86 0.21 -0.75 -13.53
N GLN A 87 -0.50 0.02 -12.70
CA GLN A 87 -0.04 0.40 -11.36
C GLN A 87 0.15 -0.82 -10.46
N LEU A 88 -0.76 -1.80 -10.53
CA LEU A 88 -0.64 -3.05 -9.78
C LEU A 88 0.55 -3.86 -10.28
N LYS A 89 0.75 -3.94 -11.60
CA LYS A 89 1.91 -4.60 -12.20
C LYS A 89 3.24 -3.99 -11.75
N ILE A 90 3.33 -2.67 -11.72
CA ILE A 90 4.55 -1.96 -11.29
C ILE A 90 4.90 -2.29 -9.83
N LEU A 91 3.89 -2.30 -8.96
CA LEU A 91 4.10 -2.58 -7.53
C LEU A 91 4.31 -4.08 -7.25
N ALA A 92 3.72 -4.96 -8.06
CA ALA A 92 3.92 -6.40 -7.99
C ALA A 92 5.31 -6.85 -8.49
N ASP A 93 6.01 -6.02 -9.28
CA ASP A 93 7.35 -6.35 -9.78
C ASP A 93 8.36 -6.43 -8.60
N PRO A 94 9.16 -7.51 -8.47
CA PRO A 94 10.17 -7.64 -7.42
C PRO A 94 11.13 -6.44 -7.30
N LYS A 95 11.36 -5.70 -8.40
CA LYS A 95 12.17 -4.47 -8.37
C LYS A 95 11.57 -3.35 -7.52
N ALA A 96 10.27 -3.39 -7.25
CA ALA A 96 9.59 -2.45 -6.36
C ALA A 96 9.68 -2.83 -4.88
N GLU A 97 10.29 -3.97 -4.53
CA GLU A 97 10.30 -4.50 -3.16
C GLU A 97 10.89 -3.48 -2.17
N GLN A 98 12.06 -2.92 -2.49
CA GLN A 98 12.71 -1.93 -1.63
C GLN A 98 11.86 -0.66 -1.46
N PHE A 99 11.24 -0.19 -2.55
CA PHE A 99 10.34 0.97 -2.53
C PHE A 99 9.14 0.74 -1.60
N ILE A 100 8.52 -0.43 -1.68
CA ILE A 100 7.39 -0.80 -0.82
C ILE A 100 7.86 -0.89 0.64
N ARG A 101 8.96 -1.60 0.88
CA ARG A 101 9.53 -1.80 2.22
C ARG A 101 9.81 -0.48 2.93
N ASP A 102 10.47 0.45 2.25
CA ASP A 102 10.86 1.74 2.84
C ASP A 102 9.63 2.60 3.14
N ASN A 103 8.65 2.62 2.24
CA ASN A 103 7.41 3.37 2.46
C ASN A 103 6.55 2.76 3.57
N LEU A 104 6.42 1.43 3.67
CA LEU A 104 5.72 0.78 4.77
C LEU A 104 6.41 1.03 6.12
N SER A 105 7.75 1.02 6.13
CA SER A 105 8.53 1.34 7.34
C SER A 105 8.29 2.78 7.79
N GLU A 106 8.34 3.76 6.88
CA GLU A 106 8.03 5.15 7.19
C GLU A 106 6.58 5.32 7.67
N LEU A 107 5.62 4.63 7.04
CA LEU A 107 4.21 4.70 7.42
C LEU A 107 3.99 4.12 8.82
N LYS A 108 4.68 3.04 9.17
CA LYS A 108 4.67 2.46 10.51
C LYS A 108 5.16 3.47 11.55
N VAL A 109 6.27 4.14 11.26
CA VAL A 109 6.83 5.19 12.12
C VAL A 109 5.87 6.36 12.26
N LEU A 110 5.13 6.71 11.21
CA LEU A 110 4.23 7.84 11.23
C LEU A 110 2.93 7.56 12.01
N LEU A 111 2.36 6.36 11.87
CA LEU A 111 1.04 6.04 12.41
C LEU A 111 1.08 5.39 13.81
N PHE A 112 2.10 4.59 14.11
CA PHE A 112 2.13 3.71 15.28
C PHE A 112 3.30 3.94 16.24
N LYS A 113 4.05 5.02 16.05
CA LYS A 113 5.16 5.39 16.91
C LYS A 113 4.77 6.50 17.89
#